data_AF-A0A7S0MKF8-F1
#
_entry.id   AF-A0A7S0MKF8-F1
#
_cell.length_a   1.000
_cell.length_b   1.000
_cell.length_c   1.000
_cell.angle_alpha   90.00
_cell.angle_beta   90.00
_cell.angle_gamma   90.00
#
_symmetry.space_group_name_H-M   'P 1'
#
loop_
_entity.id
_entity.type
_entity.pdbx_description
1 polymer ?
#
loop_
_entity_poly.entity_id
_entity_poly.type
_entity_poly.pdbx_seq_one_letter_code
_entity_poly.pdbx_strand_id
1 'polypeptide(L)'
;MHPSDSKASGKAKIQPPSSVSKGLSTSKPAAKCDSAQIQSFKFEVSGKVQGVFFRKYTQKTAKQLGLVGWVMNTEHGTVVGEAQGDATKLTELERWLGSTGSPRSRIDALQVWDRQDLARTSLPDFAVRA
;
A
#
# COMPACT_ATOMS: atom_id res chain seq x y z
N MET A 1 -4.10 -38.44 40.22
CA MET A 1 -4.34 -38.43 38.76
C MET A 1 -4.15 -37.01 38.24
N HIS A 2 -3.02 -36.74 37.59
CA HIS A 2 -2.86 -35.70 36.56
C HIS A 2 -3.22 -36.34 35.18
N PRO A 3 -3.39 -35.62 34.04
CA PRO A 3 -3.13 -34.19 33.76
C PRO A 3 -4.17 -33.47 32.83
N SER A 4 -3.86 -32.19 32.51
CA SER A 4 -3.95 -31.55 31.18
C SER A 4 -5.20 -30.73 30.80
N ASP A 5 -5.10 -29.39 30.76
CA ASP A 5 -4.59 -28.53 29.66
C ASP A 5 -5.72 -28.14 28.67
N SER A 6 -6.19 -26.89 28.64
CA SER A 6 -5.63 -25.77 27.85
C SER A 6 -6.43 -25.51 26.58
N LYS A 7 -6.93 -24.28 26.42
CA LYS A 7 -6.95 -23.60 25.12
C LYS A 7 -6.96 -22.09 25.33
N ALA A 8 -5.75 -21.55 25.43
CA ALA A 8 -5.45 -20.19 25.04
C ALA A 8 -5.62 -20.06 23.52
N SER A 9 -6.42 -19.11 23.05
CA SER A 9 -6.25 -18.56 21.71
C SER A 9 -5.61 -17.19 21.86
N GLY A 10 -4.28 -17.20 21.81
CA GLY A 10 -3.46 -16.00 21.75
C GLY A 10 -3.83 -15.19 20.52
N LYS A 11 -4.23 -13.94 20.74
CA LYS A 11 -4.34 -12.95 19.67
C LYS A 11 -2.92 -12.63 19.19
N ALA A 12 -2.55 -13.15 18.03
CA ALA A 12 -1.36 -12.68 17.31
C ALA A 12 -1.66 -11.26 16.79
N LYS A 13 -1.40 -10.28 17.66
CA LYS A 13 -1.33 -8.88 17.28
C LYS A 13 -0.05 -8.75 16.47
N ILE A 14 -0.17 -8.66 15.14
CA ILE A 14 0.96 -8.35 14.27
C ILE A 14 1.35 -6.90 14.59
N GLN A 15 2.22 -6.75 15.57
CA GLN A 15 2.97 -5.52 15.80
C GLN A 15 4.06 -5.47 14.73
N PRO A 16 4.21 -4.36 13.99
CA PRO A 16 5.38 -4.19 13.14
C PRO A 16 6.64 -4.25 14.02
N PRO A 17 7.74 -4.86 13.55
CA PRO A 17 8.96 -4.98 14.35
C PRO A 17 9.52 -3.59 14.67
N SER A 18 9.47 -3.23 15.95
CA SER A 18 10.24 -2.15 16.53
C SER A 18 11.70 -2.59 16.64
N SER A 19 12.57 -2.11 15.76
CA SER A 19 13.97 -1.74 16.05
C SER A 19 14.75 -1.49 14.75
N VAL A 20 15.26 -0.28 14.63
CA VAL A 20 16.69 0.06 14.55
C VAL A 20 16.77 1.41 13.85
N SER A 21 17.17 2.38 14.65
CA SER A 21 17.63 3.69 14.25
C SER A 21 18.74 3.57 13.19
N LYS A 22 18.47 4.07 11.99
CA LYS A 22 19.51 4.56 11.07
C LYS A 22 18.95 5.63 10.16
N GLY A 23 19.62 6.79 10.19
CA GLY A 23 19.66 7.73 9.09
C GLY A 23 18.40 8.56 8.88
N LEU A 24 18.27 9.63 9.65
CA LEU A 24 17.54 10.82 9.24
C LEU A 24 18.08 11.29 7.88
N SER A 25 17.32 11.13 6.81
CA SER A 25 17.45 11.93 5.60
C SER A 25 16.13 12.64 5.39
N THR A 26 16.09 13.86 5.92
CA THR A 26 15.08 14.86 5.61
C THR A 26 15.03 15.09 4.10
N SER A 27 13.86 14.91 3.49
CA SER A 27 13.51 15.77 2.35
C SER A 27 11.99 15.98 2.26
N LYS A 28 11.58 17.17 2.72
CA LYS A 28 10.35 17.85 2.34
C LYS A 28 10.65 18.69 1.06
N PRO A 29 9.63 19.26 0.42
CA PRO A 29 9.07 18.87 -0.87
C PRO A 29 9.70 19.63 -2.05
N ALA A 30 9.77 19.04 -3.25
CA ALA A 30 9.97 19.83 -4.46
C ALA A 30 9.43 19.09 -5.68
N ALA A 31 8.56 19.76 -6.41
CA ALA A 31 8.40 19.55 -7.83
C ALA A 31 9.79 19.67 -8.49
N LYS A 32 10.38 18.53 -8.87
CA LYS A 32 11.42 18.47 -9.89
C LYS A 32 10.80 17.73 -11.06
N CYS A 33 10.56 18.49 -12.11
CA CYS A 33 10.29 18.00 -13.45
C CYS A 33 11.48 17.18 -13.96
N ASP A 34 11.15 16.15 -14.74
CA ASP A 34 12.01 15.48 -15.72
C ASP A 34 13.32 14.84 -15.24
N SER A 35 13.20 13.95 -14.26
CA SER A 35 14.04 12.76 -14.25
C SER A 35 13.14 11.59 -13.91
N ALA A 36 13.13 10.55 -14.75
CA ALA A 36 12.33 9.33 -14.58
C ALA A 36 12.84 8.55 -13.35
N GLN A 37 12.57 9.07 -12.16
CA GLN A 37 12.92 8.44 -10.90
C GLN A 37 11.88 7.37 -10.64
N ILE A 38 12.28 6.12 -10.85
CA ILE A 38 11.43 4.99 -10.48
C ILE A 38 11.48 4.88 -8.96
N GLN A 39 10.32 4.84 -8.33
CA GLN A 39 10.18 4.62 -6.91
C GLN A 39 9.28 3.43 -6.63
N SER A 40 9.23 3.03 -5.37
CA SER A 40 8.20 2.15 -4.83
C SER A 40 7.66 2.69 -3.52
N PHE A 41 6.42 2.36 -3.20
CA PHE A 41 5.89 2.51 -1.85
C PHE A 41 4.89 1.40 -1.54
N LYS A 42 4.70 1.13 -0.24
CA LYS A 42 3.60 0.31 0.26
C LYS A 42 2.52 1.20 0.84
N PHE A 43 1.28 0.73 0.77
CA PHE A 43 0.13 1.49 1.24
C PHE A 43 -0.90 0.62 1.97
N GLU A 44 -1.67 1.27 2.82
CA GLU A 44 -2.89 0.75 3.45
C GLU A 44 -3.98 1.82 3.40
N VAL A 45 -5.16 1.42 2.94
CA VAL A 45 -6.36 2.26 2.91
C VAL A 45 -7.39 1.68 3.84
N SER A 46 -7.91 2.51 4.75
CA SER A 46 -8.99 2.18 5.66
C SER A 46 -10.28 2.95 5.33
N GLY A 47 -11.41 2.38 5.76
CA GLY A 47 -12.74 2.92 5.56
C GLY A 47 -13.70 1.91 4.93
N LYS A 48 -14.70 2.38 4.18
CA LYS A 48 -15.59 1.51 3.39
C LYS A 48 -14.88 1.15 2.08
N VAL A 49 -13.94 0.22 2.13
CA VAL A 49 -13.07 -0.16 1.00
C VAL A 49 -13.23 -1.62 0.55
N GLN A 50 -13.90 -2.47 1.33
CA GLN A 50 -14.23 -3.85 0.94
C GLN A 50 -15.67 -3.96 0.42
N GLY A 51 -15.93 -4.92 -0.47
CA GLY A 51 -17.25 -5.12 -1.11
C GLY A 51 -17.65 -4.05 -2.13
N VAL A 52 -16.77 -3.10 -2.44
CA VAL A 52 -17.04 -1.93 -3.30
C VAL A 52 -16.18 -1.89 -4.57
N PHE A 53 -15.58 -3.03 -4.94
CA PHE A 53 -14.67 -3.16 -6.08
C PHE A 53 -13.40 -2.30 -5.99
N PHE A 54 -13.01 -1.83 -4.80
CA PHE A 54 -11.84 -0.96 -4.61
C PHE A 54 -10.59 -1.51 -5.30
N ARG A 55 -10.21 -2.77 -5.03
CA ARG A 55 -9.08 -3.47 -5.67
C ARG A 55 -9.09 -3.40 -7.20
N LYS A 56 -10.27 -3.57 -7.83
CA LYS A 56 -10.43 -3.53 -9.30
C LYS A 56 -10.20 -2.12 -9.84
N TYR A 57 -10.71 -1.10 -9.14
CA TYR A 57 -10.49 0.29 -9.51
C TYR A 57 -9.02 0.70 -9.28
N THR A 58 -8.41 0.29 -8.17
CA THR A 58 -6.97 0.52 -7.91
C THR A 58 -6.11 -0.05 -9.02
N GLN A 59 -6.35 -1.32 -9.41
CA GLN A 59 -5.64 -1.93 -10.53
C GLN A 59 -5.84 -1.16 -11.83
N LYS A 60 -7.08 -0.79 -12.16
CA LYS A 60 -7.37 -0.03 -13.39
C LYS A 60 -6.62 1.30 -13.41
N THR A 61 -6.70 2.07 -12.33
CA THR A 61 -6.02 3.37 -12.20
C THR A 61 -4.51 3.21 -12.28
N ALA A 62 -3.93 2.26 -11.55
CA ALA A 62 -2.49 2.02 -11.59
C ALA A 62 -1.99 1.66 -13.00
N LYS A 63 -2.72 0.80 -13.72
CA LYS A 63 -2.40 0.47 -15.12
C LYS A 63 -2.52 1.67 -16.05
N GLN A 64 -3.53 2.52 -15.89
CA GLN A 64 -3.67 3.76 -16.68
C GLN A 64 -2.51 4.74 -16.44
N LEU A 65 -1.93 4.72 -15.24
CA LEU A 65 -0.76 5.52 -14.87
C LEU A 65 0.57 4.88 -15.27
N GLY A 66 0.57 3.67 -15.84
CA GLY A 66 1.78 2.94 -16.19
C GLY A 66 2.54 2.37 -14.99
N LEU A 67 1.87 2.17 -13.86
CA LEU A 67 2.45 1.64 -12.63
C LEU A 67 2.31 0.11 -12.56
N VAL A 68 3.28 -0.53 -11.90
CA VAL A 68 3.24 -1.97 -11.57
C VAL A 68 3.10 -2.15 -10.06
N GLY A 69 2.70 -3.32 -9.60
CA GLY A 69 2.35 -3.47 -8.20
C GLY A 69 1.43 -4.63 -7.88
N TRP A 70 0.86 -4.56 -6.70
CA TRP A 70 -0.23 -5.44 -6.31
C TRP A 70 -1.15 -4.79 -5.28
N VAL A 71 -2.38 -5.29 -5.19
CA VAL A 71 -3.37 -4.84 -4.21
C VAL A 71 -4.15 -6.03 -3.66
N MET A 72 -4.45 -6.02 -2.37
CA MET A 72 -5.09 -7.13 -1.65
C MET A 72 -6.01 -6.60 -0.53
N ASN A 73 -7.04 -7.36 -0.18
CA ASN A 73 -7.83 -7.08 1.01
C ASN A 73 -7.12 -7.67 2.24
N THR A 74 -7.25 -7.02 3.39
CA THR A 74 -6.85 -7.60 4.67
C THR A 74 -8.04 -8.24 5.38
N GLU A 75 -7.76 -9.13 6.33
CA GLU A 75 -8.78 -9.68 7.22
C GLU A 75 -9.37 -8.62 8.17
N HIS A 76 -8.70 -7.47 8.32
CA HIS A 76 -9.10 -6.37 9.19
C HIS A 76 -10.02 -5.34 8.52
N GLY A 77 -10.48 -5.61 7.29
CA GLY A 77 -11.39 -4.70 6.59
C GLY A 77 -10.69 -3.58 5.81
N THR A 78 -9.36 -3.60 5.70
CA THR A 78 -8.57 -2.62 4.95
C THR A 78 -8.14 -3.16 3.58
N VAL A 79 -7.54 -2.30 2.77
CA VAL A 79 -6.90 -2.66 1.50
C VAL A 79 -5.42 -2.29 1.57
N VAL A 80 -4.54 -3.25 1.31
CA VAL A 80 -3.09 -3.05 1.29
C VAL A 80 -2.52 -3.29 -0.10
N GLY A 81 -1.36 -2.73 -0.36
CA GLY A 81 -0.65 -3.00 -1.61
C GLY A 81 0.72 -2.38 -1.68
N GLU A 82 1.33 -2.57 -2.85
CA GLU A 82 2.61 -1.98 -3.23
C GLU A 82 2.48 -1.45 -4.65
N ALA A 83 3.05 -0.27 -4.89
CA ALA A 83 3.11 0.33 -6.21
C ALA A 83 4.55 0.72 -6.53
N GLN A 84 4.97 0.48 -7.77
CA GLN A 84 6.27 0.85 -8.30
C GLN A 84 6.11 1.52 -9.66
N GLY A 85 6.96 2.50 -9.96
CA GLY A 85 6.94 3.21 -11.24
C GLY A 85 7.46 4.63 -11.10
N ASP A 86 7.17 5.48 -12.09
CA ASP A 86 7.60 6.87 -12.07
C ASP A 86 7.06 7.60 -10.82
N ALA A 87 7.93 8.35 -10.14
CA ALA A 87 7.59 9.08 -8.91
C ALA A 87 6.37 10.00 -9.07
N THR A 88 6.23 10.68 -10.22
CA THR A 88 5.08 11.56 -10.48
C THR A 88 3.78 10.77 -10.58
N LYS A 89 3.83 9.62 -11.26
CA LYS A 89 2.69 8.70 -11.40
C LYS A 89 2.33 8.04 -10.08
N LEU A 90 3.31 7.73 -9.24
CA LEU A 90 3.11 7.24 -7.89
C LEU A 90 2.41 8.27 -7.00
N THR A 91 2.77 9.56 -7.10
CA THR A 91 2.05 10.64 -6.41
C THR A 91 0.60 10.77 -6.91
N GLU A 92 0.35 10.60 -8.21
CA GLU A 92 -1.02 10.57 -8.75
C GLU A 92 -1.84 9.40 -8.17
N LEU A 93 -1.27 8.20 -8.10
CA LEU A 93 -1.93 7.04 -7.50
C LEU A 93 -2.20 7.23 -6.00
N GLU A 94 -1.23 7.74 -5.25
CA GLU A 94 -1.37 8.04 -3.82
C GLU A 94 -2.53 9.01 -3.56
N ARG A 95 -2.62 10.09 -4.34
CA ARG A 95 -3.75 11.03 -4.25
C ARG A 95 -5.08 10.34 -4.54
N TRP A 96 -5.12 9.49 -5.57
CA TRP A 96 -6.33 8.74 -5.92
C TRP A 96 -6.76 7.78 -4.80
N LEU A 97 -5.81 7.07 -4.18
CA LEU A 97 -6.02 6.16 -3.05
C LEU A 97 -6.53 6.89 -1.79
N GLY A 98 -6.15 8.15 -1.61
CA GLY A 98 -6.53 8.96 -0.45
C GLY A 98 -7.82 9.75 -0.60
N SER A 99 -8.28 10.01 -1.83
CA SER A 99 -9.39 10.95 -2.08
C SER A 99 -10.52 10.43 -2.98
N THR A 100 -10.21 9.55 -3.94
CA THR A 100 -11.18 9.18 -4.99
C THR A 100 -11.70 7.76 -4.78
N GLY A 101 -10.81 6.77 -4.80
CA GLY A 101 -11.20 5.36 -4.69
C GLY A 101 -12.24 4.91 -5.71
N SER A 102 -12.93 3.82 -5.39
CA SER A 102 -14.07 3.31 -6.17
C SER A 102 -15.35 4.15 -5.95
N PRO A 103 -16.32 4.17 -6.89
CA PRO A 103 -17.53 5.00 -6.77
C PRO A 103 -18.37 4.79 -5.51
N ARG A 104 -18.29 3.60 -4.87
CA ARG A 104 -19.03 3.26 -3.66
C ARG A 104 -18.18 3.21 -2.39
N SER A 105 -16.88 3.55 -2.49
CA SER A 105 -16.01 3.57 -1.32
C SER A 105 -16.11 4.86 -0.53
N ARG A 106 -15.76 4.76 0.75
CA ARG A 106 -15.42 5.91 1.60
C ARG A 106 -14.03 5.66 2.16
N ILE A 107 -13.11 6.57 1.90
CA ILE A 107 -11.73 6.50 2.42
C ILE A 107 -11.69 7.31 3.71
N ASP A 108 -11.28 6.66 4.79
CA ASP A 108 -11.13 7.32 6.10
C ASP A 108 -9.68 7.72 6.36
N ALA A 109 -8.74 6.85 6.00
CA ALA A 109 -7.32 7.15 6.04
C ALA A 109 -6.54 6.39 4.97
N LEU A 110 -5.44 7.00 4.53
CA LEU A 110 -4.39 6.40 3.74
C LEU A 110 -3.09 6.45 4.54
N GLN A 111 -2.39 5.34 4.62
CA GLN A 111 -1.03 5.24 5.14
C GLN A 111 -0.10 4.79 4.02
N VAL A 112 1.06 5.43 3.93
CA VAL A 112 2.11 5.11 2.96
C VAL A 112 3.42 4.95 3.70
N TRP A 113 4.16 3.88 3.41
CA TRP A 113 5.46 3.59 4.01
C TRP A 113 6.39 2.89 3.02
N ASP A 114 7.62 2.61 3.45
CA ASP A 114 8.67 1.97 2.63
C ASP A 114 8.88 2.66 1.27
N ARG A 115 8.91 4.00 1.25
CA ARG A 115 9.29 4.74 0.04
C ARG A 115 10.76 4.50 -0.29
N GLN A 116 11.03 4.03 -1.49
CA GLN A 116 12.39 3.73 -1.94
C GLN A 116 12.56 4.17 -3.39
N ASP A 117 13.75 4.68 -3.71
CA ASP A 117 14.20 4.87 -5.08
C ASP A 117 14.70 3.53 -5.65
N LEU A 118 14.25 3.20 -6.85
CA LEU A 118 14.60 1.96 -7.54
C LEU A 118 15.31 2.28 -8.85
N ALA A 119 16.27 1.43 -9.22
CA ALA A 119 16.89 1.54 -10.55
C ALA A 119 15.91 1.17 -11.69
N ARG A 120 14.96 0.28 -11.42
CA ARG A 120 13.90 -0.17 -12.33
C ARG A 120 12.75 -0.82 -11.57
N THR A 121 11.61 -0.97 -12.22
CA THR A 121 10.50 -1.76 -11.68
C THR A 121 10.89 -3.24 -11.56
N SER A 122 10.50 -3.87 -10.46
CA SER A 122 10.77 -5.29 -10.19
C SER A 122 9.56 -6.20 -10.46
N LEU A 123 8.37 -5.60 -10.60
CA LEU A 123 7.12 -6.31 -10.83
C LEU A 123 6.71 -6.21 -12.31
N PRO A 124 6.15 -7.29 -12.90
CA PRO A 124 5.82 -7.32 -14.33
C PRO A 124 4.50 -6.60 -14.68
N ASP A 125 3.57 -6.46 -13.72
CA ASP A 125 2.25 -5.86 -13.92
C ASP A 125 1.69 -5.36 -12.57
N PHE A 126 0.52 -4.74 -12.59
CA PHE A 126 -0.29 -4.46 -11.41
C PHE A 126 -1.36 -5.55 -11.19
N ALA A 127 -1.18 -6.39 -10.17
CA ALA A 127 -2.04 -7.55 -9.90
C ALA A 127 -3.04 -7.34 -8.76
N VAL A 128 -4.23 -7.94 -8.87
CA VAL A 128 -5.16 -8.08 -7.73
C VAL A 128 -4.90 -9.42 -7.07
N ARG A 129 -4.55 -9.42 -5.78
CA ARG A 129 -4.33 -10.63 -4.97
C ARG A 129 -5.59 -10.96 -4.15
N ALA A 130 -5.77 -12.25 -3.91
CA ALA A 130 -6.88 -12.81 -3.13
C ALA A 130 -6.69 -12.48 -1.65
#